data_AF-A0ABC8S8M1-F1
#
_entry.id   AF-A0ABC8S8M1-F1
#
_cell.length_a   1.000
_cell.length_b   1.000
_cell.length_c   1.000
_cell.angle_alpha   90.00
_cell.angle_beta   90.00
_cell.angle_gamma   90.00
#
_symmetry.space_group_name_H-M   'P 1'
#
loop_
_entity.id
_entity.type
_entity.pdbx_description
1 polymer ?
#
loop_
_entity_poly.entity_id
_entity_poly.type
_entity_poly.pdbx_seq_one_letter_code
_entity_poly.pdbx_strand_id
1 'polypeptide(L)'
;MVKFIPYLRFISQSLEERIHCYQVLDDSGRQIFSSNSIEVGEDIAVKMYTDMATLQVMDTAFYEAQRQGRISFYVTTTGEEAINIASAAALRLDDLVFPQVFPPPCIICICVCILD
;
A
#
# COMPACT_ATOMS: atom_id res chain seq x y z
N MET A 1 19.88 -13.20 26.09
CA MET A 1 21.27 -13.68 25.90
C MET A 1 21.22 -14.87 24.94
N VAL A 2 21.69 -14.69 23.71
CA VAL A 2 21.68 -15.74 22.67
C VAL A 2 22.71 -16.82 23.05
N LYS A 3 22.35 -18.11 22.98
CA LYS A 3 23.28 -19.22 23.27
C LYS A 3 24.17 -19.46 22.06
N PHE A 4 25.48 -19.32 22.23
CA PHE A 4 26.46 -19.65 21.20
C PHE A 4 26.67 -21.16 21.12
N ILE A 5 26.71 -21.69 19.89
CA ILE A 5 26.98 -23.10 19.58
C ILE A 5 28.24 -23.19 18.69
N PRO A 6 29.16 -24.15 18.95
CA PRO A 6 30.47 -24.22 18.29
C PRO A 6 30.45 -24.91 16.92
N TYR A 7 29.28 -25.28 16.41
CA TYR A 7 29.12 -25.94 15.12
C TYR A 7 28.05 -25.24 14.29
N LEU A 8 28.24 -25.23 12.97
CA LEU A 8 27.30 -24.66 12.03
C LEU A 8 26.05 -25.56 11.97
N ARG A 9 24.93 -25.05 12.46
CA ARG A 9 23.62 -25.70 12.39
C ARG A 9 22.73 -24.89 11.47
N PHE A 10 22.48 -25.39 10.26
CA PHE A 10 21.43 -24.86 9.41
C PHE A 10 20.09 -25.12 10.07
N ILE A 11 19.37 -24.05 10.41
CA ILE A 11 17.97 -24.15 10.78
C ILE A 11 17.23 -24.16 9.44
N SER A 12 16.73 -25.33 9.02
CA SER A 12 15.76 -25.39 7.94
C SER A 12 14.58 -24.51 8.35
N GLN A 13 14.19 -23.57 7.49
CA GLN A 13 13.03 -22.70 7.66
C GLN A 13 11.91 -23.54 8.27
N SER A 14 11.45 -23.20 9.48
CA SER A 14 10.45 -24.02 10.14
C SER A 14 9.28 -24.21 9.17
N LEU A 15 8.87 -25.46 8.95
CA LEU A 15 7.64 -25.81 8.23
C LEU A 15 6.39 -25.41 9.01
N GLU A 16 6.53 -24.53 10.01
CA GLU A 16 5.40 -23.82 10.59
C GLU A 16 4.78 -23.04 9.42
N GLU A 17 3.53 -23.36 9.11
CA GLU A 17 2.78 -22.78 8.00
C GLU A 17 3.04 -21.28 7.94
N ARG A 18 3.45 -20.79 6.76
CA ARG A 18 3.65 -19.35 6.54
C ARG A 18 2.44 -18.60 7.07
N ILE A 19 2.69 -17.47 7.75
CA ILE A 19 1.65 -16.60 8.27
C ILE A 19 0.61 -16.36 7.16
N HIS A 20 -0.65 -16.71 7.44
CA HIS A 20 -1.72 -16.55 6.47
C HIS A 20 -1.93 -15.06 6.12
N CYS A 21 -2.15 -14.77 4.85
CA CYS A 21 -2.50 -13.43 4.41
C CYS A 21 -3.91 -13.08 4.88
N TYR A 22 -4.04 -11.94 5.55
CA TYR A 22 -5.34 -11.40 5.93
C TYR A 22 -6.06 -10.85 4.70
N GLN A 23 -7.33 -11.21 4.53
CA GLN A 23 -8.18 -10.80 3.40
C GLN A 23 -9.59 -10.48 3.91
N VAL A 24 -10.15 -9.37 3.43
CA VAL A 24 -11.50 -8.90 3.78
C VAL A 24 -12.48 -9.08 2.62
N LEU A 25 -12.03 -8.80 1.39
CA LEU A 25 -12.84 -8.87 0.17
C LEU A 25 -12.34 -9.99 -0.74
N ASP A 26 -13.26 -10.70 -1.39
CA ASP A 26 -12.95 -11.62 -2.49
C ASP A 26 -12.63 -10.87 -3.79
N ASP A 27 -12.18 -11.60 -4.82
CA ASP A 27 -11.84 -11.02 -6.14
C ASP A 27 -13.05 -10.40 -6.87
N SER A 28 -14.27 -10.68 -6.40
CA SER A 28 -15.52 -10.08 -6.89
C SER A 28 -15.95 -8.87 -6.07
N GLY A 29 -15.14 -8.44 -5.09
CA GLY A 29 -15.44 -7.31 -4.20
C GLY A 29 -16.47 -7.63 -3.11
N ARG A 30 -16.79 -8.89 -2.85
CA ARG A 30 -17.74 -9.29 -1.79
C ARG A 30 -17.00 -9.55 -0.49
N GLN A 31 -17.60 -9.16 0.62
CA GLN A 31 -17.04 -9.42 1.94
C GLN A 31 -17.00 -10.92 2.26
N ILE A 32 -15.87 -11.35 2.82
CA ILE A 32 -15.70 -12.70 3.34
C ILE A 32 -16.29 -12.73 4.76
N PHE A 33 -17.38 -13.49 4.93
CA PHE A 33 -18.22 -13.57 6.13
C PHE A 33 -17.50 -13.87 7.46
N SER A 34 -16.25 -14.35 7.42
CA SER A 34 -15.44 -14.66 8.60
C SER A 34 -14.50 -13.52 9.04
N SER A 35 -14.52 -12.37 8.36
CA SER A 35 -13.65 -11.24 8.70
C SER A 35 -14.35 -10.30 9.70
N ASN A 36 -13.68 -9.99 10.82
CA ASN A 36 -14.08 -8.92 11.73
C ASN A 36 -13.83 -7.54 11.06
N SER A 37 -14.52 -7.27 9.96
CA SER A 37 -14.33 -6.04 9.18
C SER A 37 -14.99 -4.86 9.88
N ILE A 38 -14.28 -3.74 9.92
CA ILE A 38 -14.84 -2.45 10.32
C ILE A 38 -15.51 -1.88 9.07
N GLU A 39 -16.81 -1.59 9.15
CA GLU A 39 -17.50 -0.92 8.07
C GLU A 39 -16.94 0.49 7.90
N VAL A 40 -16.50 0.80 6.69
CA VAL A 40 -16.06 2.13 6.29
C VAL A 40 -17.29 2.91 5.86
N GLY A 41 -17.39 4.18 6.26
CA GLY A 41 -18.47 5.06 5.82
C GLY A 41 -18.50 5.18 4.30
N GLU A 42 -19.69 5.31 3.70
CA GLU A 42 -19.86 5.42 2.24
C GLU A 42 -19.05 6.58 1.66
N ASP A 43 -19.01 7.71 2.38
CA ASP A 43 -18.23 8.90 2.04
C ASP A 43 -16.73 8.60 1.93
N ILE A 44 -16.18 7.92 2.93
CA ILE A 44 -14.76 7.52 2.96
C ILE A 44 -14.49 6.48 1.86
N ALA A 45 -15.39 5.50 1.67
CA ALA A 45 -15.23 4.48 0.64
C ALA A 45 -15.22 5.07 -0.78
N VAL A 46 -16.14 6.01 -1.06
CA VAL A 46 -16.18 6.73 -2.34
C VAL A 46 -14.94 7.61 -2.52
N LYS A 47 -14.48 8.27 -1.45
CA LYS A 47 -13.22 9.04 -1.48
C LYS A 47 -12.04 8.15 -1.83
N MET A 48 -11.88 7.01 -1.13
CA MET A 48 -10.80 6.06 -1.40
C MET A 48 -10.83 5.55 -2.85
N TYR A 49 -12.01 5.26 -3.40
CA TYR A 49 -12.14 4.85 -4.79
C TYR A 49 -11.74 5.96 -5.77
N THR A 50 -12.15 7.20 -5.50
CA THR A 50 -11.82 8.37 -6.31
C THR A 50 -10.32 8.65 -6.27
N ASP A 51 -9.69 8.52 -5.11
CA ASP A 51 -8.25 8.73 -4.91
C ASP A 51 -7.45 7.65 -5.66
N MET A 52 -7.88 6.38 -5.65
CA MET A 52 -7.26 5.31 -6.45
C MET A 52 -7.34 5.59 -7.95
N ALA A 53 -8.50 6.00 -8.47
CA ALA A 53 -8.68 6.34 -9.87
C ALA A 53 -7.83 7.56 -10.28
N THR A 54 -7.76 8.57 -9.42
CA THR A 54 -6.95 9.77 -9.64
C THR A 54 -5.47 9.42 -9.70
N LEU A 55 -5.00 8.58 -8.78
CA LEU A 55 -3.62 8.10 -8.77
C LEU A 55 -3.27 7.40 -10.09
N GLN A 56 -4.15 6.56 -10.62
CA GLN A 56 -3.94 5.86 -11.90
C GLN A 56 -3.81 6.82 -13.09
N VAL A 57 -4.64 7.88 -13.14
CA VAL A 57 -4.56 8.92 -14.18
C VAL A 57 -3.24 9.70 -14.08
N MET A 58 -2.85 10.08 -12.87
CA MET A 58 -1.57 10.76 -12.61
C MET A 58 -0.39 9.87 -12.99
N ASP A 59 -0.45 8.57 -12.69
CA ASP A 59 0.59 7.60 -13.02
C ASP A 59 0.86 7.54 -14.52
N THR A 60 -0.22 7.50 -15.30
CA THR A 60 -0.15 7.50 -16.77
C THR A 60 0.45 8.80 -17.29
N ALA A 61 -0.01 9.95 -16.79
CA ALA A 61 0.47 11.26 -17.23
C ALA A 61 1.96 11.48 -16.93
N PHE A 62 2.43 11.09 -15.75
CA PHE A 62 3.84 11.23 -15.37
C PHE A 62 4.74 10.22 -16.08
N TYR A 63 4.25 9.00 -16.31
CA TYR A 63 4.95 8.03 -17.14
C TYR A 63 5.17 8.56 -18.57
N GLU A 64 4.14 9.15 -19.19
CA GLU A 64 4.28 9.78 -20.50
C GLU A 64 5.22 10.98 -20.49
N ALA A 65 5.15 11.83 -19.46
CA ALA A 65 6.04 12.96 -19.28
C ALA A 65 7.52 12.53 -19.14
N GLN A 66 7.78 11.43 -18.45
CA GLN A 66 9.10 10.81 -18.36
C GLN A 66 9.58 10.34 -19.73
N ARG A 67 8.73 9.65 -20.50
CA ARG A 67 9.08 9.17 -21.86
C ARG A 67 9.37 10.30 -22.85
N GLN A 68 8.77 11.47 -22.63
CA GLN A 68 9.04 12.68 -23.40
C GLN A 68 10.27 13.47 -22.90
N GLY A 69 10.94 13.00 -21.83
CA GLY A 69 12.09 13.67 -21.24
C GLY A 69 11.76 14.94 -20.46
N ARG A 70 10.47 15.18 -20.14
CA ARG A 70 10.04 16.32 -19.32
C ARG A 70 10.35 16.12 -17.84
N ILE A 71 10.48 14.86 -17.41
CA ILE A 71 10.84 14.43 -16.05
C ILE A 71 11.96 13.40 -16.15
N SER A 72 13.00 13.54 -15.33
CA SER A 72 14.17 12.65 -15.39
C SER A 72 13.89 11.24 -14.87
N PHE A 73 13.09 11.11 -13.80
CA PHE A 73 12.79 9.84 -13.16
C PHE A 73 11.35 9.79 -12.65
N TYR A 74 10.64 8.70 -12.95
CA TYR A 74 9.32 8.40 -12.42
C TYR A 74 9.18 6.89 -12.25
N VAL A 75 8.46 6.44 -11.21
CA VAL A 75 8.19 5.03 -10.92
C VAL A 75 6.69 4.86 -10.77
N THR A 76 6.13 3.94 -11.55
CA THR A 76 4.71 3.64 -11.57
C THR A 76 4.27 2.84 -10.35
N THR A 77 3.03 3.05 -9.90
CA THR A 77 2.42 2.30 -8.76
C THR A 77 1.23 1.44 -9.16
N THR A 78 1.17 1.07 -10.44
CA THR A 78 0.12 0.20 -10.95
C THR A 78 0.05 -1.11 -10.15
N GLY A 79 -1.11 -1.38 -9.54
CA GLY A 79 -1.33 -2.56 -8.69
C GLY A 79 -1.02 -2.35 -7.19
N GLU A 80 -0.51 -1.18 -6.81
CA GLU A 80 -0.25 -0.79 -5.41
C GLU A 80 -1.16 0.36 -4.94
N GLU A 81 -2.22 0.68 -5.68
CA GLU A 81 -3.11 1.80 -5.35
C GLU A 81 -3.85 1.52 -4.04
N ALA A 82 -4.38 0.30 -3.87
CA ALA A 82 -5.12 -0.09 -2.68
C ALA A 82 -4.28 0.01 -1.41
N ILE A 83 -3.03 -0.46 -1.42
CA ILE A 83 -2.15 -0.37 -0.26
C ILE A 83 -1.80 1.09 0.06
N ASN A 84 -1.58 1.92 -0.96
CA ASN A 84 -1.23 3.33 -0.77
C ASN A 84 -2.40 4.14 -0.20
N ILE A 85 -3.60 4.02 -0.79
CA ILE A 85 -4.77 4.79 -0.34
C ILE A 85 -5.30 4.25 1.00
N ALA A 86 -5.43 2.93 1.16
CA ALA A 86 -6.00 2.35 2.38
C ALA A 86 -5.10 2.53 3.61
N SER A 87 -3.78 2.48 3.44
CA SER A 87 -2.86 2.78 4.54
C SER A 87 -2.92 4.26 4.92
N ALA A 88 -2.98 5.17 3.95
CA ALA A 88 -3.13 6.60 4.20
C ALA A 88 -4.47 6.95 4.89
N ALA A 89 -5.58 6.34 4.46
CA ALA A 89 -6.90 6.55 5.05
C ALA A 89 -7.02 6.05 6.50
N ALA A 90 -6.16 5.11 6.90
CA ALA A 90 -6.11 4.60 8.27
C ALA A 90 -5.28 5.48 9.22
N LEU A 91 -4.48 6.41 8.69
CA LEU A 91 -3.62 7.31 9.46
C LEU A 91 -4.37 8.57 9.90
N ARG A 92 -3.87 9.18 10.97
CA ARG A 92 -4.31 10.50 11.42
C ARG A 92 -3.44 11.58 10.77
N LEU A 93 -3.96 12.80 10.70
CA LEU A 93 -3.26 13.96 10.13
C LEU A 93 -1.94 14.28 10.84
N ASP A 94 -1.79 13.89 12.11
CA ASP A 94 -0.61 14.10 12.94
C ASP A 94 0.40 12.94 12.89
N ASP A 95 0.10 11.86 12.18
CA ASP A 95 1.00 10.71 12.08
C ASP A 95 2.19 10.99 11.16
N LEU A 96 3.39 10.62 11.64
CA LEU A 96 4.62 10.74 10.86
C LEU A 96 4.77 9.56 9.92
N VAL A 97 4.78 9.85 8.62
CA VAL A 97 5.08 8.84 7.59
C VAL A 97 6.51 8.99 7.12
N PHE A 98 7.29 7.90 7.26
CA PHE A 98 8.64 7.80 6.73
C PHE A 98 8.60 7.01 5.41
N PRO A 99 8.76 7.67 4.26
CA PRO A 99 8.83 6.98 2.99
C PRO A 99 10.12 6.18 2.92
N GLN A 100 10.02 4.87 2.71
CA GLN A 100 11.18 4.06 2.35
C GLN A 100 11.52 4.37 0.89
N VAL A 101 12.81 4.62 0.61
CA VAL A 101 13.37 5.07 -0.68
C VAL A 101 12.60 4.59 -1.92
N PHE A 102 12.16 5.56 -2.74
CA PHE A 102 11.51 5.42 -4.06
C PHE A 102 10.14 4.72 -4.09
N PRO A 103 9.12 5.32 -3.46
CA PRO A 103 7.95 5.65 -4.26
C PRO A 103 7.53 7.11 -4.01
N PRO A 104 7.78 8.05 -4.96
CA PRO A 104 7.07 9.33 -4.97
C PRO A 104 5.53 9.22 -4.74
N PRO A 105 4.84 8.15 -5.22
CA PRO A 105 3.39 8.03 -5.03
C PRO A 105 2.91 7.86 -3.60
N CYS A 106 3.67 7.36 -2.63
CA CYS A 106 3.20 7.34 -1.23
C CYS A 106 3.09 8.76 -0.67
N ILE A 107 4.06 9.63 -0.97
CA ILE A 107 4.03 11.04 -0.56
C ILE A 107 2.93 11.80 -1.31
N ILE A 108 2.77 11.54 -2.61
CA ILE A 108 1.68 12.13 -3.41
C ILE A 108 0.32 11.66 -2.87
N CYS A 109 0.16 10.38 -2.57
CA CYS A 109 -1.05 9.81 -1.98
C CYS A 109 -1.37 10.46 -0.64
N ILE A 110 -0.39 10.59 0.25
CA ILE A 110 -0.57 11.28 1.53
C ILE A 110 -0.96 12.74 1.30
N CYS A 111 -0.28 13.47 0.41
CA CYS A 111 -0.67 14.84 0.08
C CYS A 111 -2.09 14.93 -0.51
N VAL A 112 -2.47 14.05 -1.44
CA VAL A 112 -3.81 14.04 -2.06
C VAL A 112 -4.89 13.61 -1.06
N CYS A 113 -4.60 12.67 -0.17
CA CYS A 113 -5.55 12.20 0.83
C CYS A 113 -5.72 13.16 2.02
N ILE A 114 -4.69 13.93 2.37
CA ILE A 114 -4.63 14.84 3.53
C ILE A 114 -5.03 16.29 3.19
N LEU A 115 -4.97 16.70 1.92
CA LEU A 115 -5.28 18.08 1.51
C LEU A 115 -6.79 18.42 1.47
N ASP A 116 -7.68 17.48 1.78
CA ASP A 116 -9.12 17.69 1.97
C ASP A 116 -9.56 17.42 3.42
#